data_AF-A0A423SQT5-F1
#
_entry.id   AF-A0A423SQT5-F1
#
_cell.length_a   1.000
_cell.length_b   1.000
_cell.length_c   1.000
_cell.angle_alpha   90.00
_cell.angle_beta   90.00
_cell.angle_gamma   90.00
#
_symmetry.space_group_name_H-M   'P 1'
#
loop_
_entity.id
_entity.type
_entity.pdbx_description
1 polymer ?
#
loop_
_entity_poly.entity_id
_entity_poly.type
_entity_poly.pdbx_seq_one_letter_code
_entity_poly.pdbx_strand_id
1 'polypeptide(L)'
;MNTTVDPELQVDPAVSRKMEQLSSHLGYNASMLYNELNSFLQDSYSSGREEFNATTLLDQRNKALAVVEIIVLILILFVAVVGNVFVLIALWRHSLFQQMSRCYLFMLHLSLADLMVALFNILPQLIWEITYRFQGSDLLCRLIKYAQVFVLYVSTYMLVFMAVDRVRAVQGSGRGSLRAARLMIAGAWLVGLVLATPQVLLFAVREIEPGVKDCWVVFELVNERVYVTWFVVSVFLLPLTIIAVSYGYICWAVWHSSGALQPSHSWHYNCCGCVRSRTRRSDADGAFGLELQPVVRVRRQADKALSPAVAKVSAAKMKTVRMTLTVVIAFTLCWSPFCIAQLQAVYDRPEDSE
;
A
#
# COMPACT_ATOMS: atom_id res chain seq x y z
N MET A 1 -32.20 30.28 52.03
CA MET A 1 -33.36 29.85 51.23
C MET A 1 -32.83 29.00 50.09
N ASN A 2 -33.40 27.79 49.96
CA ASN A 2 -33.42 26.84 48.82
C ASN A 2 -32.96 27.40 47.46
N THR A 3 -32.33 26.63 46.56
CA THR A 3 -32.82 25.35 46.00
C THR A 3 -31.72 24.50 45.35
N THR A 4 -31.88 23.18 45.52
CA THR A 4 -31.36 22.03 44.74
C THR A 4 -31.58 22.13 43.22
N VAL A 5 -30.64 21.60 42.40
CA VAL A 5 -30.89 20.69 41.24
C VAL A 5 -29.59 19.91 40.93
N ASP A 6 -29.59 18.60 41.22
CA ASP A 6 -28.72 17.60 40.58
C ASP A 6 -29.30 17.20 39.20
N PRO A 7 -28.44 16.78 38.26
CA PRO A 7 -28.79 15.60 37.47
C PRO A 7 -27.64 14.58 37.50
N GLU A 8 -27.93 13.49 38.18
CA GLU A 8 -27.25 12.19 38.10
C GLU A 8 -27.31 11.68 36.64
N LEU A 9 -26.17 11.57 35.96
CA LEU A 9 -26.08 10.87 34.66
C LEU A 9 -25.75 9.40 34.92
N GLN A 10 -26.76 8.59 35.22
CA GLN A 10 -26.65 7.14 35.35
C GLN A 10 -26.44 6.50 33.96
N VAL A 11 -25.32 5.78 33.81
CA VAL A 11 -25.02 4.94 32.64
C VAL A 11 -25.77 3.62 32.76
N ASP A 12 -26.42 3.21 31.66
CA ASP A 12 -27.31 2.06 31.55
C ASP A 12 -26.68 0.73 32.06
N PRO A 13 -27.25 0.08 33.08
CA PRO A 13 -26.75 -1.18 33.65
C PRO A 13 -26.82 -2.39 32.69
N ALA A 14 -27.42 -2.25 31.50
CA ALA A 14 -27.35 -3.25 30.44
C ALA A 14 -26.04 -3.18 29.62
N VAL A 15 -25.39 -2.01 29.55
CA VAL A 15 -24.11 -1.82 28.85
C VAL A 15 -22.95 -2.36 29.69
N SER A 16 -23.00 -2.12 31.00
CA SER A 16 -22.00 -2.62 31.96
C SER A 16 -21.90 -4.16 31.96
N ARG A 17 -23.05 -4.86 31.92
CA ARG A 17 -23.10 -6.34 31.88
C ARG A 17 -22.59 -6.95 30.56
N LYS A 18 -22.78 -6.25 29.43
CA LYS A 18 -22.24 -6.70 28.13
C LYS A 18 -20.71 -6.51 28.04
N MET A 19 -20.16 -5.53 28.74
CA MET A 19 -18.71 -5.29 28.82
C MET A 19 -18.00 -6.25 29.80
N GLU A 20 -18.65 -6.66 30.88
CA GLU A 20 -18.14 -7.71 31.79
C GLU A 20 -17.96 -9.07 31.09
N GLN A 21 -18.87 -9.44 30.18
CA GLN A 21 -18.77 -10.68 29.40
C GLN A 21 -17.66 -10.64 28.33
N LEU A 22 -17.24 -9.45 27.87
CA LEU A 22 -16.14 -9.30 26.90
C LEU A 22 -14.75 -9.29 27.57
N SER A 23 -14.70 -8.86 28.84
CA SER A 23 -13.48 -8.74 29.65
C SER A 23 -12.85 -10.11 29.99
N SER A 24 -13.67 -11.15 30.17
CA SER A 24 -13.18 -12.50 30.52
C SER A 24 -12.43 -13.21 29.39
N HIS A 25 -12.58 -12.77 28.14
CA HIS A 25 -12.04 -13.48 26.97
C HIS A 25 -10.66 -13.00 26.49
N LEU A 26 -10.17 -11.85 26.97
CA LEU A 26 -8.98 -11.21 26.40
C LEU A 26 -7.79 -11.01 27.35
N GLY A 27 -7.87 -11.42 28.63
CA GLY A 27 -6.68 -11.64 29.48
C GLY A 27 -5.72 -10.45 29.68
N TYR A 28 -6.13 -9.24 29.32
CA TYR A 28 -5.41 -8.00 29.61
C TYR A 28 -6.34 -7.10 30.42
N ASN A 29 -5.83 -6.49 31.49
CA ASN A 29 -6.56 -5.56 32.35
C ASN A 29 -6.87 -4.25 31.59
N ALA A 30 -7.82 -4.30 30.65
CA ALA A 30 -8.34 -3.15 29.93
C ALA A 30 -8.94 -2.09 30.89
N SER A 31 -9.33 -2.51 32.10
CA SER A 31 -9.72 -1.62 33.19
C SER A 31 -8.58 -0.73 33.68
N MET A 32 -7.33 -1.20 33.68
CA MET A 32 -6.18 -0.42 34.14
C MET A 32 -5.83 0.69 33.14
N LEU A 33 -5.79 0.34 31.85
CA LEU A 33 -5.55 1.30 30.76
C LEU A 33 -6.72 2.28 30.61
N TYR A 34 -7.97 1.81 30.73
CA TYR A 34 -9.14 2.70 30.73
C TYR A 34 -9.11 3.64 31.93
N ASN A 35 -8.80 3.15 33.13
CA ASN A 35 -8.75 3.99 34.33
C ASN A 35 -7.60 4.99 34.29
N GLU A 36 -6.42 4.64 33.76
CA GLU A 36 -5.32 5.58 33.53
C GLU A 36 -5.68 6.63 32.47
N LEU A 37 -6.26 6.21 31.34
CA LEU A 37 -6.67 7.14 30.29
C LEU A 37 -7.75 8.08 30.79
N ASN A 38 -8.72 7.56 31.55
CA ASN A 38 -9.83 8.33 32.08
C ASN A 38 -9.40 9.24 33.24
N SER A 39 -8.43 8.84 34.07
CA SER A 39 -7.83 9.72 35.08
C SER A 39 -7.03 10.85 34.44
N PHE A 40 -6.26 10.58 33.39
CA PHE A 40 -5.55 11.61 32.61
C PHE A 40 -6.52 12.58 31.92
N LEU A 41 -7.62 12.08 31.36
CA LEU A 41 -8.65 12.90 30.72
C LEU A 41 -9.45 13.74 31.74
N GLN A 42 -9.72 13.22 32.94
CA GLN A 42 -10.43 13.93 34.00
C GLN A 42 -9.59 15.08 34.61
N ASP A 43 -8.28 14.87 34.77
CA ASP A 43 -7.34 15.93 35.20
C ASP A 43 -7.26 17.06 34.17
N SER A 44 -7.42 16.74 32.88
CA SER A 44 -7.41 17.72 31.79
C SER A 44 -8.68 18.59 31.74
N TYR A 45 -9.81 18.12 32.28
CA TYR A 45 -11.11 18.81 32.22
C TYR A 45 -11.38 19.71 33.44
N SER A 46 -10.73 19.47 34.58
CA SER A 46 -11.02 20.17 35.84
C SER A 46 -10.19 21.45 36.06
N SER A 47 -9.15 21.70 35.28
CA SER A 47 -8.33 22.93 35.38
C SER A 47 -8.95 24.08 34.56
N GLY A 48 -10.15 24.47 34.96
CA GLY A 48 -10.86 25.64 34.48
C GLY A 48 -10.94 26.73 35.54
N ARG A 49 -9.80 27.33 35.91
CA ARG A 49 -9.71 28.72 36.40
C ARG A 49 -8.25 29.20 36.57
N GLU A 50 -7.96 30.26 35.82
CA GLU A 50 -6.90 31.27 35.97
C GLU A 50 -5.55 31.10 35.21
N GLU A 51 -5.22 32.21 34.53
CA GLU A 51 -4.03 32.61 33.74
C GLU A 51 -3.68 31.86 32.43
N PHE A 52 -4.26 32.37 31.34
CA PHE A 52 -4.00 31.96 29.96
C PHE A 52 -2.75 32.67 29.41
N ASN A 53 -1.57 32.11 29.67
CA ASN A 53 -0.33 32.50 29.04
C ASN A 53 -0.13 31.74 27.72
N ALA A 54 0.52 32.35 26.72
CA ALA A 54 0.84 31.70 25.44
C ALA A 54 1.65 30.40 25.61
N THR A 55 2.42 30.29 26.70
CA THR A 55 3.13 29.09 27.14
C THR A 55 2.21 27.97 27.58
N THR A 56 1.14 28.26 28.34
CA THR A 56 0.14 27.25 28.72
C THR A 56 -0.65 26.75 27.51
N LEU A 57 -0.95 27.65 26.57
CA LEU A 57 -1.55 27.28 25.29
C LEU A 57 -0.66 26.38 24.43
N LEU A 58 0.63 26.72 24.32
CA LEU A 58 1.59 25.94 23.55
C LEU A 58 1.80 24.56 24.17
N ASP A 59 1.91 24.48 25.50
CA ASP A 59 2.02 23.23 26.25
C ASP A 59 0.76 22.35 26.08
N GLN A 60 -0.44 22.93 26.20
CA GLN A 60 -1.69 22.22 25.95
C GLN A 60 -1.80 21.73 24.51
N ARG A 61 -1.41 22.54 23.52
CA ARG A 61 -1.40 22.13 22.11
C ARG A 61 -0.43 20.97 21.88
N ASN A 62 0.78 21.03 22.45
CA ASN A 62 1.78 19.97 22.31
C ASN A 62 1.30 18.67 22.96
N LYS A 63 0.67 18.73 24.14
CA LYS A 63 0.05 17.56 24.79
C LYS A 63 -1.08 16.97 23.96
N ALA A 64 -1.98 17.79 23.43
CA ALA A 64 -3.06 17.33 22.57
C ALA A 64 -2.55 16.68 21.28
N LEU A 65 -1.51 17.27 20.66
CA LEU A 65 -0.86 16.70 19.48
C LEU A 65 -0.23 15.33 19.78
N ALA A 66 0.51 15.21 20.88
CA ALA A 66 1.11 13.93 21.29
C ALA A 66 0.06 12.84 21.53
N VAL A 67 -1.06 13.17 22.19
CA VAL A 67 -2.17 12.22 22.40
C VAL A 67 -2.78 11.77 21.07
N VAL A 68 -3.00 12.70 20.13
CA VAL A 68 -3.51 12.38 18.80
C VAL A 68 -2.53 11.49 18.03
N GLU A 69 -1.24 11.79 18.07
CA GLU A 69 -0.19 10.99 17.43
C GLU A 69 -0.16 9.55 17.97
N ILE A 70 -0.20 9.38 19.30
CA ILE A 70 -0.24 8.05 19.94
C ILE A 70 -1.47 7.27 19.50
N ILE A 71 -2.67 7.88 19.54
CA ILE A 71 -3.92 7.22 19.12
C ILE A 71 -3.84 6.80 17.64
N VAL A 72 -3.35 7.68 16.78
CA VAL A 72 -3.21 7.41 15.34
C VAL A 72 -2.20 6.29 15.11
N LEU A 73 -1.05 6.29 15.79
CA LEU A 73 -0.04 5.23 15.68
C LEU A 73 -0.58 3.86 16.12
N ILE A 74 -1.36 3.80 17.21
CA ILE A 74 -2.02 2.57 17.66
C ILE A 74 -2.99 2.05 16.60
N LEU A 75 -3.81 2.92 16.02
CA LEU A 75 -4.77 2.54 14.99
C LEU A 75 -4.07 2.04 13.73
N ILE A 76 -3.03 2.74 13.26
CA ILE A 76 -2.25 2.31 12.10
C ILE A 76 -1.56 0.98 12.38
N LEU A 77 -0.95 0.81 13.56
CA LEU A 77 -0.31 -0.44 13.96
C LEU A 77 -1.32 -1.61 13.92
N PHE A 78 -2.50 -1.43 14.51
CA PHE A 78 -3.55 -2.44 14.52
C PHE A 78 -4.00 -2.80 13.10
N VAL A 79 -4.32 -1.81 12.27
CA VAL A 79 -4.76 -2.04 10.88
C VAL A 79 -3.66 -2.70 10.06
N ALA A 80 -2.41 -2.27 10.20
CA ALA A 80 -1.27 -2.83 9.49
C ALA A 80 -1.04 -4.30 9.85
N VAL A 81 -1.09 -4.65 11.15
CA VAL A 81 -0.91 -6.03 11.60
C VAL A 81 -2.07 -6.90 11.17
N VAL A 82 -3.31 -6.53 11.52
CA VAL A 82 -4.50 -7.35 11.22
C VAL A 82 -4.70 -7.50 9.70
N GLY A 83 -4.56 -6.41 8.96
CA GLY A 83 -4.72 -6.40 7.50
C GLY A 83 -3.70 -7.28 6.80
N ASN A 84 -2.41 -7.15 7.12
CA ASN A 84 -1.36 -7.94 6.46
C ASN A 84 -1.33 -9.39 6.92
N VAL A 85 -1.64 -9.70 8.18
CA VAL A 85 -1.82 -11.08 8.65
C VAL A 85 -2.99 -11.74 7.92
N PHE A 86 -4.12 -11.04 7.76
CA PHE A 86 -5.26 -11.56 7.00
C PHE A 86 -4.87 -11.85 5.55
N VAL A 87 -4.15 -10.95 4.88
CA VAL A 87 -3.63 -11.16 3.52
C VAL A 87 -2.72 -12.39 3.47
N LEU A 88 -1.78 -12.53 4.41
CA LEU A 88 -0.89 -13.70 4.49
C LEU A 88 -1.67 -15.01 4.69
N ILE A 89 -2.69 -15.03 5.55
CA ILE A 89 -3.55 -16.21 5.73
C ILE A 89 -4.31 -16.54 4.44
N ALA A 90 -4.86 -15.52 3.76
CA ALA A 90 -5.55 -15.71 2.49
C ALA A 90 -4.62 -16.25 1.40
N LEU A 91 -3.40 -15.72 1.32
CA LEU A 91 -2.36 -16.19 0.41
C LEU A 91 -1.92 -17.62 0.78
N TRP A 92 -1.75 -17.93 2.06
CA TRP A 92 -1.37 -19.26 2.50
C TRP A 92 -2.45 -20.29 2.17
N ARG A 93 -3.72 -19.99 2.46
CA ARG A 93 -4.83 -20.86 2.06
C ARG A 93 -4.92 -21.04 0.55
N HIS A 94 -4.75 -19.98 -0.23
CA HIS A 94 -4.72 -20.09 -1.68
C HIS A 94 -3.55 -20.96 -2.18
N SER A 95 -2.39 -20.87 -1.51
CA SER A 95 -1.18 -21.65 -1.83
C SER A 95 -1.37 -23.16 -1.64
N LEU A 96 -2.18 -23.56 -0.65
CA LEU A 96 -2.48 -24.97 -0.41
C LEU A 96 -3.24 -25.63 -1.56
N PHE A 97 -4.02 -24.86 -2.33
CA PHE A 97 -4.90 -25.38 -3.38
C PHE A 97 -4.47 -25.01 -4.82
N GLN A 98 -3.54 -24.07 -5.00
CA GLN A 98 -3.18 -23.51 -6.30
C GLN A 98 -1.67 -23.31 -6.46
N GLN A 99 -1.18 -23.36 -7.70
CA GLN A 99 0.25 -23.20 -7.99
C GLN A 99 0.78 -21.77 -7.69
N MET A 100 2.03 -21.70 -7.25
CA MET A 100 2.73 -20.45 -6.93
C MET A 100 2.98 -19.59 -8.17
N SER A 101 2.34 -18.42 -8.24
CA SER A 101 2.56 -17.43 -9.30
C SER A 101 3.63 -16.40 -8.91
N ARG A 102 4.17 -15.66 -9.89
CA ARG A 102 5.09 -14.53 -9.61
C ARG A 102 4.43 -13.43 -8.78
N CYS A 103 3.19 -13.09 -9.15
CA CYS A 103 2.37 -12.12 -8.43
C CYS A 103 2.18 -12.52 -6.97
N TYR A 104 1.98 -13.81 -6.71
CA TYR A 104 1.87 -14.34 -5.36
C TYR A 104 3.11 -14.05 -4.50
N LEU A 105 4.31 -14.31 -5.04
CA LEU A 105 5.57 -14.06 -4.32
C LEU A 105 5.75 -12.58 -3.97
N PHE A 106 5.45 -11.68 -4.89
CA PHE A 106 5.50 -10.23 -4.64
C PHE A 106 4.51 -9.81 -3.56
N MET A 107 3.25 -10.30 -3.62
CA MET A 107 2.25 -9.98 -2.60
C MET A 107 2.65 -10.52 -1.22
N LEU A 108 3.23 -11.73 -1.16
CA LEU A 108 3.71 -12.32 0.08
C LEU A 108 4.85 -11.49 0.70
N HIS A 109 5.88 -11.15 -0.08
CA HIS A 109 6.99 -10.33 0.43
C HIS A 109 6.58 -8.90 0.74
N LEU A 110 5.61 -8.33 0.03
CA LEU A 110 5.04 -7.02 0.37
C LEU A 110 4.33 -7.08 1.73
N SER A 111 3.44 -8.06 1.94
CA SER A 111 2.76 -8.21 3.24
C SER A 111 3.73 -8.52 4.39
N LEU A 112 4.82 -9.25 4.12
CA LEU A 112 5.89 -9.46 5.09
C LEU A 112 6.63 -8.15 5.41
N ALA A 113 6.96 -7.36 4.39
CA ALA A 113 7.61 -6.06 4.57
C ALA A 113 6.72 -5.09 5.36
N ASP A 114 5.41 -5.06 5.11
CA ASP A 114 4.47 -4.21 5.82
C ASP A 114 4.28 -4.63 7.29
N LEU A 115 4.34 -5.94 7.60
CA LEU A 115 4.41 -6.41 8.99
C LEU A 115 5.74 -6.03 9.65
N MET A 116 6.84 -6.05 8.91
CA MET A 116 8.12 -5.56 9.40
C MET A 116 8.10 -4.04 9.63
N VAL A 117 7.41 -3.26 8.80
CA VAL A 117 7.16 -1.83 9.04
C VAL A 117 6.35 -1.65 10.33
N ALA A 118 5.28 -2.42 10.53
CA ALA A 118 4.52 -2.38 11.77
C ALA A 118 5.39 -2.69 13.01
N LEU A 119 6.23 -3.72 12.94
CA LEU A 119 7.04 -4.19 14.07
C LEU A 119 8.30 -3.36 14.33
N PHE A 120 9.02 -2.95 13.29
CA PHE A 120 10.33 -2.32 13.42
C PHE A 120 10.29 -0.81 13.17
N ASN A 121 9.26 -0.28 12.53
CA ASN A 121 9.09 1.16 12.32
C ASN A 121 8.06 1.75 13.29
N ILE A 122 6.81 1.29 13.20
CA ILE A 122 5.67 1.90 13.91
C ILE A 122 5.70 1.58 15.40
N LEU A 123 5.95 0.33 15.80
CA LEU A 123 5.98 -0.04 17.21
C LEU A 123 7.10 0.68 18.00
N PRO A 124 8.36 0.76 17.54
CA PRO A 124 9.38 1.53 18.24
C PRO A 124 9.08 3.02 18.28
N GLN A 125 8.44 3.58 17.24
CA GLN A 125 7.97 4.97 17.26
C GLN A 125 6.91 5.17 18.34
N LEU A 126 5.91 4.28 18.41
CA LEU A 126 4.88 4.33 19.43
C LEU A 126 5.44 4.22 20.85
N ILE A 127 6.39 3.29 21.07
CA ILE A 127 7.07 3.15 22.36
C ILE A 127 7.78 4.47 22.70
N TRP A 128 8.45 5.09 21.73
CA TRP A 128 9.14 6.36 21.92
C TRP A 128 8.19 7.49 22.32
N GLU A 129 7.04 7.62 21.66
CA GLU A 129 6.04 8.64 22.01
C GLU A 129 5.45 8.42 23.42
N ILE A 130 5.35 7.17 23.87
CA ILE A 130 4.85 6.83 25.20
C ILE A 130 5.92 7.07 26.28
N THR A 131 7.16 6.65 26.03
CA THR A 131 8.24 6.74 27.02
C THR A 131 8.88 8.11 27.07
N TYR A 132 8.64 8.98 26.08
CA TYR A 132 9.23 10.31 25.85
C TYR A 132 10.76 10.34 25.71
N ARG A 133 11.46 9.29 26.13
CA ARG A 133 12.91 9.19 26.22
C ARG A 133 13.38 7.79 25.88
N PHE A 134 14.57 7.71 25.30
CA PHE A 134 15.26 6.45 25.06
C PHE A 134 16.04 5.96 26.27
N GLN A 135 15.82 4.70 26.63
CA GLN A 135 16.45 4.04 27.78
C GLN A 135 17.36 2.88 27.34
N GLY A 136 18.13 3.06 26.26
CA GLY A 136 18.96 2.01 25.66
C GLY A 136 20.42 2.38 25.44
N SER A 137 21.21 1.42 24.97
CA SER A 137 22.60 1.64 24.58
C SER A 137 22.72 2.33 23.22
N ASP A 138 23.89 2.92 22.94
CA ASP A 138 24.18 3.56 21.65
C ASP A 138 23.99 2.60 20.45
N LEU A 139 24.47 1.36 20.59
CA LEU A 139 24.29 0.32 19.58
C LEU A 139 22.80 0.03 19.33
N LEU A 140 21.98 -0.04 20.38
CA LEU A 140 20.55 -0.30 20.26
C LEU A 140 19.84 0.86 19.54
N CYS A 141 20.19 2.10 19.86
CA CYS A 141 19.69 3.31 19.18
C CYS A 141 19.96 3.25 17.67
N ARG A 142 21.22 2.98 17.27
CA ARG A 142 21.61 2.84 15.86
C ARG A 142 20.87 1.73 15.15
N LEU A 143 20.76 0.56 15.79
CA LEU A 143 20.08 -0.60 15.21
C LEU A 143 18.58 -0.34 15.02
N ILE A 144 17.92 0.30 15.99
CA ILE A 144 16.49 0.66 15.87
C ILE A 144 16.32 1.64 14.71
N LYS A 145 17.07 2.75 14.68
CA LYS A 145 16.93 3.77 13.62
C LYS A 145 17.24 3.21 12.24
N TYR A 146 18.28 2.37 12.12
CA TYR A 146 18.56 1.64 10.88
C TYR A 146 17.41 0.72 10.46
N ALA A 147 16.89 -0.10 11.39
CA ALA A 147 15.79 -1.02 11.11
C ALA A 147 14.52 -0.27 10.70
N GLN A 148 14.18 0.85 11.37
CA GLN A 148 13.03 1.71 11.04
C GLN A 148 13.05 2.15 9.57
N VAL A 149 14.21 2.55 9.06
CA VAL A 149 14.35 3.05 7.68
C VAL A 149 14.55 1.92 6.67
N PHE A 150 15.26 0.86 7.04
CA PHE A 150 15.44 -0.33 6.22
C PHE A 150 14.10 -0.92 5.76
N VAL A 151 13.18 -1.19 6.70
CA VAL A 151 11.89 -1.81 6.38
C VAL A 151 11.01 -0.92 5.53
N LEU A 152 11.11 0.39 5.72
CA LEU A 152 10.43 1.42 4.93
C LEU A 152 10.90 1.37 3.47
N TYR A 153 12.21 1.33 3.24
CA TYR A 153 12.75 1.16 1.89
C TYR A 153 12.38 -0.19 1.27
N VAL A 154 12.43 -1.29 2.02
CA VAL A 154 12.05 -2.61 1.48
C VAL A 154 10.59 -2.61 0.99
N SER A 155 9.64 -2.08 1.76
CA SER A 155 8.24 -1.98 1.34
C SER A 155 8.08 -1.09 0.08
N THR A 156 8.69 0.09 0.07
CA THR A 156 8.66 1.02 -1.07
C THR A 156 9.25 0.39 -2.35
N TYR A 157 10.44 -0.20 -2.27
CA TYR A 157 11.07 -0.79 -3.45
C TYR A 157 10.42 -2.11 -3.86
N MET A 158 9.73 -2.82 -2.96
CA MET A 158 8.88 -3.95 -3.34
C MET A 158 7.78 -3.51 -4.31
N LEU A 159 7.14 -2.35 -4.08
CA LEU A 159 6.15 -1.77 -5.00
C LEU A 159 6.77 -1.40 -6.35
N VAL A 160 7.97 -0.82 -6.35
CA VAL A 160 8.71 -0.46 -7.57
C VAL A 160 9.02 -1.70 -8.40
N PHE A 161 9.65 -2.72 -7.80
CA PHE A 161 9.97 -3.96 -8.51
C PHE A 161 8.71 -4.71 -8.96
N MET A 162 7.62 -4.66 -8.17
CA MET A 162 6.33 -5.20 -8.59
C MET A 162 5.80 -4.50 -9.85
N ALA A 163 5.88 -3.16 -9.92
CA ALA A 163 5.49 -2.40 -11.11
C ALA A 163 6.32 -2.79 -12.35
N VAL A 164 7.63 -2.99 -12.16
CA VAL A 164 8.53 -3.41 -13.25
C VAL A 164 8.22 -4.84 -13.70
N ASP A 165 7.86 -5.77 -12.80
CA ASP A 165 7.43 -7.14 -13.18
C ASP A 165 6.17 -7.09 -14.05
N ARG A 166 5.24 -6.16 -13.77
CA ARG A 166 4.06 -5.96 -14.61
C ARG A 166 4.40 -5.47 -16.00
N VAL A 167 5.33 -4.52 -16.13
CA VAL A 167 5.80 -4.03 -17.44
C VAL A 167 6.40 -5.17 -18.26
N ARG A 168 7.28 -5.98 -17.64
CA ARG A 168 7.87 -7.17 -18.29
C ARG A 168 6.81 -8.19 -18.72
N ALA A 169 5.79 -8.39 -17.89
CA ALA A 169 4.68 -9.28 -18.21
C ALA A 169 3.85 -8.78 -19.41
N VAL A 170 3.66 -7.47 -19.55
CA VAL A 170 2.93 -6.86 -20.68
C VAL A 170 3.74 -6.89 -21.97
N GLN A 171 5.05 -6.65 -21.89
CA GLN A 171 5.95 -6.65 -23.06
C GLN A 171 6.14 -8.03 -23.69
N GLY A 172 5.82 -9.11 -22.98
CA GLY A 172 6.12 -10.48 -23.40
C GLY A 172 7.62 -10.83 -23.38
N SER A 173 8.50 -9.83 -23.20
CA SER A 173 9.95 -9.97 -23.05
C SER A 173 10.27 -10.42 -21.63
N GLY A 174 10.69 -11.69 -21.48
CA GLY A 174 10.95 -12.31 -20.18
C GLY A 174 9.77 -13.10 -19.60
N ARG A 175 9.12 -13.93 -20.42
CA ARG A 175 8.08 -14.89 -19.97
C ARG A 175 8.51 -15.64 -18.69
N GLY A 176 7.98 -15.19 -17.56
CA GLY A 176 7.46 -16.09 -16.51
C GLY A 176 8.44 -16.81 -15.60
N SER A 177 9.75 -16.54 -15.63
CA SER A 177 10.66 -17.27 -14.72
C SER A 177 10.49 -16.81 -13.27
N LEU A 178 10.11 -17.74 -12.38
CA LEU A 178 10.12 -17.50 -10.93
C LEU A 178 11.51 -17.08 -10.43
N ARG A 179 12.60 -17.48 -11.13
CA ARG A 179 13.96 -17.04 -10.80
C ARG A 179 14.12 -15.53 -10.97
N ALA A 180 13.61 -14.96 -12.06
CA ALA A 180 13.66 -13.52 -12.30
C ALA A 180 12.88 -12.74 -11.22
N ALA A 181 11.69 -13.23 -10.84
CA ALA A 181 10.92 -12.62 -9.75
C ALA A 181 11.67 -12.67 -8.41
N ARG A 182 12.30 -13.81 -8.08
CA ARG A 182 13.14 -13.93 -6.85
C ARG A 182 14.34 -12.98 -6.87
N LEU A 183 14.99 -12.80 -8.02
CA LEU A 183 16.09 -11.85 -8.16
C LEU A 183 15.63 -10.41 -7.97
N MET A 184 14.45 -10.05 -8.49
CA MET A 184 13.87 -8.73 -8.27
C MET A 184 13.49 -8.50 -6.80
N ILE A 185 12.93 -9.51 -6.13
CA ILE A 185 12.65 -9.48 -4.70
C ILE A 185 13.95 -9.29 -3.92
N ALA A 186 14.98 -10.11 -4.18
CA ALA A 186 16.29 -9.96 -3.56
C ALA A 186 16.90 -8.58 -3.82
N GLY A 187 16.69 -8.03 -5.01
CA GLY A 187 17.05 -6.65 -5.36
C GLY A 187 16.35 -5.61 -4.47
N ALA A 188 15.06 -5.75 -4.20
CA ALA A 188 14.33 -4.86 -3.29
C ALA A 188 14.91 -4.89 -1.87
N TRP A 189 15.22 -6.09 -1.36
CA TRP A 189 15.87 -6.26 -0.05
C TRP A 189 17.27 -5.62 -0.02
N LEU A 190 18.07 -5.86 -1.04
CA LEU A 190 19.43 -5.31 -1.13
C LEU A 190 19.41 -3.79 -1.24
N VAL A 191 18.53 -3.23 -2.08
CA VAL A 191 18.36 -1.78 -2.20
C VAL A 191 17.95 -1.19 -0.86
N GLY A 192 17.01 -1.82 -0.14
CA GLY A 192 16.65 -1.39 1.21
C GLY A 192 17.82 -1.39 2.20
N LEU A 193 18.63 -2.45 2.21
CA LEU A 193 19.82 -2.54 3.06
C LEU A 193 20.81 -1.41 2.75
N VAL A 194 21.12 -1.20 1.47
CA VAL A 194 22.09 -0.19 1.05
C VAL A 194 21.59 1.22 1.37
N LEU A 195 20.36 1.57 0.99
CA LEU A 195 19.83 2.92 1.17
C LEU A 195 19.63 3.31 2.65
N ALA A 196 19.42 2.33 3.54
CA ALA A 196 19.31 2.58 4.98
C ALA A 196 20.67 2.78 5.69
N THR A 197 21.79 2.45 5.04
CA THR A 197 23.13 2.50 5.65
C THR A 197 23.48 3.84 6.34
N PRO A 198 23.13 5.03 5.79
CA PRO A 198 23.41 6.30 6.44
C PRO A 198 22.85 6.43 7.87
N GLN A 199 21.77 5.73 8.22
CA GLN A 199 21.19 5.80 9.57
C GLN A 199 22.18 5.45 10.68
N VAL A 200 23.07 4.48 10.44
CA VAL A 200 24.02 4.00 11.45
C VAL A 200 25.05 5.07 11.80
N LEU A 201 25.34 5.97 10.85
CA LEU A 201 26.31 7.05 11.02
C LEU A 201 25.66 8.29 11.63
N LEU A 202 24.39 8.53 11.32
CA LEU A 202 23.67 9.74 11.71
C LEU A 202 23.08 9.69 13.11
N PHE A 203 22.70 8.52 13.62
CA PHE A 203 22.06 8.42 14.93
C PHE A 203 23.04 7.92 16.00
N ALA A 204 23.01 8.57 17.16
CA ALA A 204 23.78 8.18 18.33
C ALA A 204 23.07 8.63 19.61
N VAL A 205 23.37 7.99 20.74
CA VAL A 205 22.91 8.47 22.05
C VAL A 205 23.73 9.70 22.42
N ARG A 206 23.06 10.84 22.56
CA ARG A 206 23.65 12.14 22.89
C ARG A 206 22.93 12.78 24.06
N GLU A 207 23.66 13.64 24.77
CA GLU A 207 23.09 14.48 25.81
C GLU A 207 22.51 15.74 25.16
N ILE A 208 21.19 15.88 25.20
CA ILE A 208 20.46 16.99 24.56
C ILE A 208 20.37 18.18 25.53
N GLU A 209 20.18 17.88 26.81
CA GLU A 209 20.16 18.85 27.91
C GLU A 209 21.03 18.29 29.05
N PRO A 210 21.55 19.14 29.96
CA PRO A 210 22.38 18.67 31.08
C PRO A 210 21.70 17.55 31.88
N GLY A 211 22.29 16.35 31.87
CA GLY A 211 21.78 15.14 32.51
C GLY A 211 20.73 14.36 31.72
N VAL A 212 20.34 14.82 30.53
CA VAL A 212 19.29 14.21 29.68
C VAL A 212 19.89 13.60 28.42
N LYS A 213 19.90 12.27 28.35
CA LYS A 213 20.36 11.51 27.19
C LYS A 213 19.20 11.01 26.33
N ASP A 214 19.38 11.05 25.02
CA ASP A 214 18.43 10.50 24.07
C ASP A 214 19.10 10.03 22.76
N CYS A 215 18.42 9.20 21.95
CA CYS A 215 18.91 8.85 20.60
C CYS A 215 18.62 10.02 19.66
N TRP A 216 19.65 10.78 19.31
CA TRP A 216 19.52 11.99 18.52
C TRP A 216 20.31 11.91 17.21
N VAL A 217 19.93 12.76 16.26
CA VAL A 217 20.63 12.89 14.98
C VAL A 217 21.86 13.78 15.12
N VAL A 218 22.97 13.36 14.53
CA VAL A 218 24.28 14.00 14.63
C VAL A 218 24.81 14.27 13.22
N PHE A 219 24.80 15.54 12.82
CA PHE A 219 25.25 15.99 11.50
C PHE A 219 26.74 16.39 11.50
N GLU A 220 27.62 15.54 12.04
CA GLU A 220 29.08 15.81 12.07
C GLU A 220 29.76 15.54 10.71
N LEU A 221 29.30 14.52 9.98
CA LEU A 221 29.94 14.04 8.74
C LEU A 221 29.15 14.40 7.48
N VAL A 222 27.88 14.76 7.61
CA VAL A 222 26.96 14.95 6.50
C VAL A 222 26.10 16.17 6.79
N ASN A 223 25.95 17.05 5.80
CA ASN A 223 25.08 18.20 5.90
C ASN A 223 23.59 17.76 5.96
N GLU A 224 22.82 18.34 6.87
CA GLU A 224 21.41 18.04 7.10
C GLU A 224 20.57 18.16 5.81
N ARG A 225 20.76 19.26 5.04
CA ARG A 225 20.05 19.51 3.77
C ARG A 225 20.31 18.40 2.76
N VAL A 226 21.57 17.96 2.65
CA VAL A 226 21.98 16.92 1.70
C VAL A 226 21.31 15.60 2.06
N TYR A 227 21.35 15.22 3.34
CA TYR A 227 20.76 13.96 3.81
C TYR A 227 19.24 13.95 3.66
N VAL A 228 18.55 15.00 4.09
CA VAL A 228 17.08 15.07 4.00
C VAL A 228 16.61 15.10 2.54
N THR A 229 17.31 15.84 1.67
CA THR A 229 17.04 15.83 0.23
C THR A 229 17.25 14.45 -0.38
N TRP A 230 18.35 13.77 -0.03
CA TRP A 230 18.62 12.40 -0.47
C TRP A 230 17.53 11.43 -0.02
N PHE A 231 17.12 11.51 1.25
CA PHE A 231 16.05 10.68 1.79
C PHE A 231 14.75 10.89 1.00
N VAL A 232 14.32 12.14 0.77
CA VAL A 232 13.11 12.45 -0.02
C VAL A 232 13.21 11.96 -1.46
N VAL A 233 14.36 12.16 -2.11
CA VAL A 233 14.58 11.69 -3.48
C VAL A 233 14.47 10.17 -3.54
N SER A 234 15.19 9.47 -2.66
CA SER A 234 15.29 8.01 -2.69
C SER A 234 14.03 7.29 -2.23
N VAL A 235 13.26 7.87 -1.31
CA VAL A 235 12.07 7.23 -0.72
C VAL A 235 10.78 7.61 -1.42
N PHE A 236 10.71 8.79 -2.04
CA PHE A 236 9.50 9.32 -2.63
C PHE A 236 9.65 9.60 -4.13
N LEU A 237 10.53 10.53 -4.54
CA LEU A 237 10.54 11.00 -5.93
C LEU A 237 10.99 9.92 -6.93
N LEU A 238 12.06 9.18 -6.61
CA LEU A 238 12.57 8.11 -7.47
C LEU A 238 11.57 6.94 -7.56
N PRO A 239 11.04 6.39 -6.45
CA PRO A 239 9.97 5.38 -6.53
C PRO A 239 8.74 5.87 -7.28
N LEU A 240 8.25 7.09 -7.01
CA LEU A 240 7.07 7.65 -7.67
C LEU A 240 7.27 7.76 -9.18
N THR A 241 8.42 8.27 -9.63
CA THR A 241 8.72 8.40 -11.07
C THR A 241 8.77 7.04 -11.75
N ILE A 242 9.44 6.05 -11.16
CA ILE A 242 9.52 4.69 -11.74
C ILE A 242 8.13 4.05 -11.79
N ILE A 243 7.32 4.15 -10.73
CA ILE A 243 5.96 3.59 -10.67
C ILE A 243 5.06 4.28 -11.71
N ALA A 244 5.11 5.63 -11.78
CA ALA A 244 4.30 6.41 -12.71
C ALA A 244 4.65 6.11 -14.18
N VAL A 245 5.95 6.05 -14.52
CA VAL A 245 6.40 5.70 -15.88
C VAL A 245 6.03 4.26 -16.23
N SER A 246 6.26 3.32 -15.31
CA SER A 246 5.93 1.90 -15.52
C SER A 246 4.44 1.71 -15.80
N TYR A 247 3.58 2.34 -15.00
CA TYR A 247 2.13 2.22 -15.17
C TYR A 247 1.59 3.06 -16.33
N GLY A 248 2.17 4.22 -16.62
CA GLY A 248 1.89 4.97 -17.84
C GLY A 248 2.16 4.15 -19.10
N TYR A 249 3.28 3.42 -19.13
CA TYR A 249 3.60 2.48 -20.20
C TYR A 249 2.56 1.36 -20.31
N ILE A 250 2.14 0.76 -19.18
CA ILE A 250 1.11 -0.29 -19.20
C ILE A 250 -0.20 0.25 -19.78
N CYS A 251 -0.65 1.43 -19.36
CA CYS A 251 -1.85 2.08 -19.90
C CYS A 251 -1.74 2.31 -21.41
N TRP A 252 -0.61 2.87 -21.87
CA TRP A 252 -0.34 3.06 -23.29
C TRP A 252 -0.35 1.75 -24.08
N ALA A 253 0.39 0.74 -23.62
CA ALA A 253 0.49 -0.55 -24.29
C ALA A 253 -0.88 -1.25 -24.38
N VAL A 254 -1.67 -1.16 -23.32
CA VAL A 254 -3.04 -1.70 -23.25
C VAL A 254 -3.98 -0.97 -24.21
N TRP A 255 -3.93 0.35 -24.28
CA TRP A 255 -4.75 1.15 -25.19
C TRP A 255 -4.38 0.91 -26.65
N HIS A 256 -3.09 0.89 -26.97
CA HIS A 256 -2.63 0.69 -28.35
C HIS A 256 -2.89 -0.74 -28.86
N SER A 257 -2.76 -1.74 -27.99
CA SER A 257 -3.15 -3.12 -28.31
C SER A 257 -4.67 -3.31 -28.46
N SER A 258 -5.48 -2.36 -28.00
CA SER A 258 -6.94 -2.36 -28.23
C SER A 258 -7.32 -1.75 -29.58
N GLY A 259 -6.49 -0.84 -30.11
CA GLY A 259 -6.64 -0.29 -31.47
C GLY A 259 -6.20 -1.24 -32.58
N ALA A 260 -5.35 -2.24 -32.27
CA ALA A 260 -4.85 -3.24 -33.21
C ALA A 260 -5.72 -4.52 -33.29
N LEU A 261 -7.02 -4.45 -32.96
CA LEU A 261 -7.98 -5.45 -33.43
C LEU A 261 -8.11 -5.29 -34.94
N GLN A 262 -7.18 -5.91 -35.67
CA GLN A 262 -7.32 -6.18 -37.08
C GLN A 262 -8.73 -6.78 -37.31
N PRO A 263 -9.47 -6.35 -38.35
CA PRO A 263 -10.61 -7.14 -38.78
C PRO A 263 -10.07 -8.53 -39.03
N SER A 264 -10.62 -9.51 -38.32
CA SER A 264 -10.39 -10.92 -38.58
C SER A 264 -10.74 -11.16 -40.05
N HIS A 265 -9.76 -11.09 -40.95
CA HIS A 265 -9.77 -11.91 -42.14
C HIS A 265 -9.67 -13.34 -41.63
N SER A 266 -10.82 -13.88 -41.24
CA SER A 266 -10.99 -15.31 -41.16
C SER A 266 -10.74 -15.80 -42.57
N TRP A 267 -9.57 -16.42 -42.78
CA TRP A 267 -9.45 -17.42 -43.82
C TRP A 267 -10.46 -18.50 -43.47
N HIS A 268 -11.70 -18.34 -43.94
CA HIS A 268 -12.56 -19.47 -44.19
C HIS A 268 -11.83 -20.30 -45.25
N TYR A 269 -11.09 -21.32 -44.80
CA TYR A 269 -10.94 -22.51 -45.61
C TYR A 269 -12.34 -23.13 -45.69
N ASN A 270 -13.21 -22.55 -46.52
CA ASN A 270 -14.31 -23.32 -47.06
C ASN A 270 -13.65 -24.37 -47.93
N CYS A 271 -13.48 -25.57 -47.39
CA CYS A 271 -13.38 -26.77 -48.19
C CYS A 271 -14.65 -26.86 -49.05
N CYS A 272 -14.63 -26.18 -50.20
CA CYS A 272 -15.53 -26.44 -51.29
C CYS A 272 -14.91 -27.60 -52.07
N GLY A 273 -15.55 -28.77 -51.99
CA GLY A 273 -15.23 -29.89 -52.87
C GLY A 273 -14.62 -31.12 -52.19
N CYS A 274 -15.42 -31.84 -51.40
CA CYS A 274 -15.36 -33.30 -51.45
C CYS A 274 -16.59 -33.77 -52.23
N VAL A 275 -16.41 -33.95 -53.53
CA VAL A 275 -17.26 -34.78 -54.38
C VAL A 275 -17.27 -36.17 -53.75
N ARG A 276 -18.35 -36.53 -53.05
CA ARG A 276 -18.58 -37.91 -52.66
C ARG A 276 -19.32 -38.58 -53.81
N SER A 277 -18.56 -38.99 -54.83
CA SER A 277 -19.05 -39.88 -55.88
C SER A 277 -19.41 -41.22 -55.25
N ARG A 278 -20.71 -41.47 -55.02
CA ARG A 278 -21.21 -42.82 -54.76
C ARG A 278 -21.92 -43.28 -56.02
N THR A 279 -21.20 -44.05 -56.82
CA THR A 279 -21.69 -44.75 -58.00
C THR A 279 -22.72 -45.82 -57.64
N ARG A 280 -23.75 -45.94 -58.52
CA ARG A 280 -24.75 -47.00 -58.75
C ARG A 280 -26.15 -46.79 -58.16
N ARG A 281 -27.14 -46.50 -59.02
CA ARG A 281 -27.93 -47.47 -59.84
C ARG A 281 -28.80 -46.72 -60.86
N SER A 282 -29.10 -47.39 -61.99
CA SER A 282 -30.08 -47.05 -63.04
C SER A 282 -31.44 -46.65 -62.45
N ASP A 283 -32.30 -45.85 -63.09
CA ASP A 283 -32.90 -46.01 -64.41
C ASP A 283 -33.53 -44.68 -64.94
N ALA A 284 -33.64 -44.64 -66.27
CA ALA A 284 -34.71 -44.08 -67.11
C ALA A 284 -35.22 -42.63 -67.00
N ASP A 285 -35.16 -41.98 -68.18
CA ASP A 285 -36.15 -41.12 -68.85
C ASP A 285 -36.49 -39.70 -68.37
N GLY A 286 -36.34 -38.75 -69.31
CA GLY A 286 -37.43 -37.82 -69.63
C GLY A 286 -37.39 -36.38 -69.10
N ALA A 287 -36.82 -35.50 -69.93
CA ALA A 287 -37.36 -34.18 -70.30
C ALA A 287 -37.39 -32.96 -69.33
N PHE A 288 -36.99 -31.85 -69.95
CA PHE A 288 -37.50 -30.46 -69.87
C PHE A 288 -37.08 -29.53 -68.72
N GLY A 289 -36.67 -28.33 -69.13
CA GLY A 289 -36.00 -27.32 -68.34
C GLY A 289 -36.83 -26.68 -67.23
N LEU A 290 -36.13 -26.05 -66.29
CA LEU A 290 -36.39 -24.70 -65.84
C LEU A 290 -35.09 -24.15 -65.20
N GLU A 291 -34.55 -23.10 -65.81
CA GLU A 291 -33.44 -22.33 -65.25
C GLU A 291 -33.96 -21.57 -64.02
N LEU A 292 -33.50 -21.95 -62.82
CA LEU A 292 -33.67 -21.14 -61.61
C LEU A 292 -32.33 -20.51 -61.24
N GLN A 293 -32.21 -19.20 -61.48
CA GLN A 293 -31.15 -18.39 -60.88
C GLN A 293 -31.40 -18.28 -59.37
N PRO A 294 -30.39 -18.52 -58.50
CA PRO A 294 -30.53 -18.21 -57.09
C PRO A 294 -30.39 -16.69 -56.91
N VAL A 295 -31.50 -16.01 -56.64
CA VAL A 295 -31.49 -14.63 -56.13
C VAL A 295 -30.90 -14.65 -54.72
N VAL A 296 -29.61 -14.33 -54.60
CA VAL A 296 -28.95 -14.09 -53.31
C VAL A 296 -29.44 -12.74 -52.76
N ARG A 297 -30.44 -12.75 -51.87
CA ARG A 297 -30.76 -11.57 -51.05
C ARG A 297 -29.70 -11.41 -49.96
N VAL A 298 -28.75 -10.49 -50.19
CA VAL A 298 -27.87 -10.01 -49.12
C VAL A 298 -28.68 -9.12 -48.18
N ARG A 299 -29.19 -9.70 -47.09
CA ARG A 299 -29.74 -8.92 -45.97
C ARG A 299 -28.56 -8.34 -45.19
N ARG A 300 -28.25 -7.05 -45.40
CA ARG A 300 -27.41 -6.27 -44.47
C ARG A 300 -28.19 -6.12 -43.17
N GLN A 301 -27.95 -7.02 -42.21
CA GLN A 301 -28.41 -6.82 -40.86
C GLN A 301 -27.24 -6.30 -40.03
N ALA A 302 -27.25 -4.98 -39.83
CA ALA A 302 -26.31 -4.25 -39.01
C ALA A 302 -26.72 -4.37 -37.54
N ASP A 303 -26.46 -5.53 -36.93
CA ASP A 303 -26.55 -5.67 -35.47
C ASP A 303 -25.13 -5.58 -34.90
N LYS A 304 -24.71 -4.35 -34.56
CA LYS A 304 -23.48 -4.07 -33.79
C LYS A 304 -23.66 -4.51 -32.33
N ALA A 305 -23.82 -5.81 -32.09
CA ALA A 305 -23.63 -6.36 -30.75
C ALA A 305 -22.11 -6.56 -30.54
N LEU A 306 -21.51 -5.71 -29.70
CA LEU A 306 -20.12 -5.83 -29.27
C LEU A 306 -19.89 -7.25 -28.72
N SER A 307 -18.98 -8.01 -29.34
CA SER A 307 -18.79 -9.41 -28.95
C SER A 307 -18.36 -9.52 -27.48
N PRO A 308 -18.86 -10.53 -26.72
CA PRO A 308 -18.51 -10.72 -25.31
C PRO A 308 -17.01 -10.93 -25.07
N ALA A 309 -16.25 -11.30 -26.11
CA ALA A 309 -14.79 -11.37 -26.07
C ALA A 309 -14.13 -9.98 -26.03
N VAL A 310 -14.64 -9.00 -26.79
CA VAL A 310 -14.15 -7.61 -26.76
C VAL A 310 -14.51 -6.93 -25.44
N ALA A 311 -15.71 -7.20 -24.90
CA ALA A 311 -16.11 -6.74 -23.58
C ALA A 311 -15.27 -7.36 -22.44
N LYS A 312 -14.92 -8.66 -22.52
CA LYS A 312 -14.00 -9.33 -21.57
C LYS A 312 -12.59 -8.75 -21.62
N VAL A 313 -12.10 -8.41 -22.81
CA VAL A 313 -10.79 -7.78 -23.00
C VAL A 313 -10.76 -6.39 -22.35
N SER A 314 -11.83 -5.59 -22.48
CA SER A 314 -11.99 -4.29 -21.78
C SER A 314 -11.99 -4.43 -20.26
N ALA A 315 -12.73 -5.38 -19.69
CA ALA A 315 -12.84 -5.57 -18.24
C ALA A 315 -11.52 -6.04 -17.59
N ALA A 316 -10.80 -6.98 -18.22
CA ALA A 316 -9.50 -7.44 -17.74
C ALA A 316 -8.43 -6.32 -17.78
N LYS A 317 -8.48 -5.47 -18.82
CA LYS A 317 -7.60 -4.31 -18.99
C LYS A 317 -7.89 -3.20 -17.97
N MET A 318 -9.16 -2.97 -17.64
CA MET A 318 -9.58 -1.94 -16.67
C MET A 318 -9.19 -2.29 -15.23
N LYS A 319 -9.14 -3.58 -14.86
CA LYS A 319 -8.70 -4.01 -13.52
C LYS A 319 -7.26 -3.60 -13.25
N THR A 320 -6.37 -3.79 -14.24
CA THR A 320 -4.97 -3.39 -14.12
C THR A 320 -4.85 -1.87 -14.04
N VAL A 321 -5.53 -1.12 -14.91
CA VAL A 321 -5.50 0.36 -14.89
C VAL A 321 -6.04 0.95 -13.58
N ARG A 322 -7.13 0.38 -13.04
CA ARG A 322 -7.69 0.80 -11.74
C ARG A 322 -6.71 0.52 -10.60
N MET A 323 -6.11 -0.67 -10.59
CA MET A 323 -5.09 -1.04 -9.59
C MET A 323 -3.88 -0.09 -9.66
N THR A 324 -3.40 0.25 -10.85
CA THR A 324 -2.23 1.12 -11.02
C THR A 324 -2.49 2.56 -10.57
N LEU A 325 -3.67 3.10 -10.91
CA LEU A 325 -4.06 4.45 -10.49
C LEU A 325 -4.18 4.54 -8.96
N THR A 326 -4.77 3.52 -8.33
CA THR A 326 -4.86 3.44 -6.87
C THR A 326 -3.47 3.45 -6.21
N VAL A 327 -2.51 2.67 -6.73
CA VAL A 327 -1.15 2.62 -6.16
C VAL A 327 -0.45 3.98 -6.27
N VAL A 328 -0.49 4.64 -7.42
CA VAL A 328 0.17 5.95 -7.61
C VAL A 328 -0.47 7.02 -6.72
N ILE A 329 -1.80 7.09 -6.68
CA ILE A 329 -2.51 8.08 -5.87
C ILE A 329 -2.22 7.84 -4.38
N ALA A 330 -2.34 6.60 -3.90
CA ALA A 330 -2.07 6.29 -2.50
C ALA A 330 -0.62 6.62 -2.12
N PHE A 331 0.35 6.25 -2.97
CA PHE A 331 1.75 6.54 -2.72
C PHE A 331 2.01 8.05 -2.61
N THR A 332 1.47 8.84 -3.55
CA THR A 332 1.61 10.30 -3.52
C THR A 332 0.97 10.91 -2.28
N LEU A 333 -0.28 10.55 -1.98
CA LEU A 333 -1.02 11.14 -0.85
C LEU A 333 -0.40 10.78 0.51
N CYS A 334 0.18 9.58 0.66
CA CYS A 334 0.79 9.17 1.91
C CYS A 334 2.18 9.78 2.11
N TRP A 335 3.00 9.89 1.07
CA TRP A 335 4.38 10.37 1.19
C TRP A 335 4.52 11.89 1.11
N SER A 336 3.65 12.58 0.35
CA SER A 336 3.84 14.01 0.09
C SER A 336 3.82 14.87 1.35
N PRO A 337 2.90 14.70 2.33
CA PRO A 337 2.86 15.61 3.49
C PRO A 337 4.14 15.51 4.31
N PHE A 338 4.63 14.29 4.55
CA PHE A 338 5.86 14.04 5.28
C PHE A 338 7.08 14.60 4.54
N CYS A 339 7.22 14.33 3.24
CA CYS A 339 8.38 14.80 2.47
C CYS A 339 8.42 16.32 2.36
N ILE A 340 7.26 16.97 2.21
CA ILE A 340 7.15 18.43 2.16
C ILE A 340 7.54 19.02 3.52
N ALA A 341 6.98 18.49 4.62
CA ALA A 341 7.29 18.98 5.96
C ALA A 341 8.79 18.84 6.29
N GLN A 342 9.43 17.72 5.91
CA GLN A 342 10.86 17.51 6.12
C GLN A 342 11.73 18.49 5.32
N LEU A 343 11.38 18.76 4.06
CA LEU A 343 12.10 19.75 3.25
C LEU A 343 11.94 21.16 3.83
N GLN A 344 10.73 21.55 4.20
CA GLN A 344 10.47 22.86 4.82
C GLN A 344 11.25 23.01 6.13
N ALA A 345 11.22 22.00 7.00
CA ALA A 345 11.91 22.05 8.30
C ALA A 345 13.42 22.32 8.18
N VAL A 346 14.06 21.91 7.08
CA VAL A 346 15.49 22.06 6.87
C VAL A 346 15.86 23.28 6.03
N TYR A 347 15.03 23.66 5.05
CA TYR A 347 15.29 24.81 4.18
C TYR A 347 14.77 26.14 4.71
N ASP A 348 13.76 26.13 5.61
CA ASP A 348 13.24 27.37 6.22
C ASP A 348 14.13 27.87 7.39
N ARG A 349 15.13 27.09 7.83
CA ARG A 349 16.11 27.55 8.82
C ARG A 349 17.09 28.55 8.18
N PRO A 350 17.21 29.79 8.70
CA PRO A 350 18.16 30.77 8.20
C PRO A 350 19.61 30.26 8.39
N GLU A 351 20.46 30.51 7.38
CA GLU A 351 21.85 30.03 7.31
C GLU A 351 22.77 30.60 8.40
N ASP A 352 22.29 31.52 9.23
CA ASP A 352 23.08 32.30 10.20
C ASP A 352 23.27 31.59 11.56
N SER A 353 23.07 30.26 11.64
CA SER A 353 23.10 29.51 12.91
C SER A 353 23.93 28.22 12.90
N GLU A 354 24.90 28.09 11.99
CA GLU A 354 25.96 27.07 12.07
C GLU A 354 27.24 27.59 12.73
#